data_AF-A0A817WV01-F1
#
_entry.id   AF-A0A817WV01-F1
#
_cell.length_a   1.000
_cell.length_b   1.000
_cell.length_c   1.000
_cell.angle_alpha   90.00
_cell.angle_beta   90.00
_cell.angle_gamma   90.00
#
_symmetry.space_group_name_H-M   'P 1'
#
loop_
_entity.id
_entity.type
_entity.pdbx_description
1 polymer ?
#
loop_
_entity_poly.entity_id
_entity_poly.type
_entity_poly.pdbx_seq_one_letter_code
_entity_poly.pdbx_strand_id
1 'polypeptide(L)'
;MTGRKENKTTAATTSPTKTGTATGRVIKKEKTKNIMRDLRIRKLCLNICVGESGDRLTRASKVLEQLTGQTPVFSKARYTVRSFGIRRNEKIGVFCTVRGEKAKEILEKGLKVKEYELHKGNFSEMGNFGFGIQEHIDLGIKYDPSIGIYGMDFYVVLGRAGYDIGKRKHKKARIGASHRISKDEAIKWFQQTYDGVILPGGKPKKSSGHHKRGKKK
;
A
#
# COMPACT_ATOMS: atom_id res chain seq x y z
N MET A 1 -32.36 64.34 29.93
CA MET A 1 -32.76 63.19 30.75
C MET A 1 -31.50 62.38 31.07
N THR A 2 -31.16 62.33 32.37
CA THR A 2 -30.25 61.39 33.09
C THR A 2 -28.85 61.17 32.51
N GLY A 3 -27.72 61.50 33.14
CA GLY A 3 -27.39 61.81 34.53
C GLY A 3 -26.01 61.19 34.83
N ARG A 4 -25.01 62.05 35.08
CA ARG A 4 -23.63 61.69 35.47
C ARG A 4 -23.59 61.24 36.93
N LYS A 5 -22.87 60.16 37.26
CA LYS A 5 -22.27 59.95 38.60
C LYS A 5 -20.99 59.12 38.50
N GLU A 6 -19.89 59.75 38.91
CA GLU A 6 -18.61 59.14 39.30
C GLU A 6 -18.64 58.78 40.80
N ASN A 7 -17.87 57.75 41.18
CA ASN A 7 -17.16 57.51 42.46
C ASN A 7 -17.02 55.97 42.67
N LYS A 8 -15.98 55.38 43.30
CA LYS A 8 -14.58 55.70 43.62
C LYS A 8 -14.04 54.41 44.30
N THR A 9 -12.86 53.93 43.90
CA THR A 9 -11.84 53.17 44.69
C THR A 9 -12.20 51.96 45.57
N THR A 10 -11.46 50.85 45.42
CA THR A 10 -10.57 50.33 46.49
C THR A 10 -9.54 49.30 45.99
N ALA A 11 -8.30 49.56 46.40
CA ALA A 11 -7.18 48.68 46.75
C ALA A 11 -6.61 47.62 45.77
N ALA A 12 -5.31 47.78 45.54
CA ALA A 12 -4.36 46.84 44.99
C ALA A 12 -4.18 45.58 45.85
N THR A 13 -3.77 44.48 45.22
CA THR A 13 -2.80 43.54 45.80
C THR A 13 -1.89 43.01 44.70
N THR A 14 -0.60 43.23 44.95
CA THR A 14 0.59 42.87 44.18
C THR A 14 0.94 41.38 44.33
N SER A 15 1.22 40.73 43.20
CA SER A 15 2.18 39.64 42.85
C SER A 15 2.65 38.59 43.90
N PRO A 16 3.02 37.36 43.47
CA PRO A 16 4.38 37.18 42.98
C PRO A 16 4.50 36.34 41.70
N THR A 17 5.41 36.80 40.86
CA THR A 17 6.15 36.06 39.84
C THR A 17 6.74 34.77 40.43
N LYS A 18 6.50 33.62 39.80
CA LYS A 18 7.45 32.50 39.82
C LYS A 18 7.85 32.14 38.39
N THR A 19 9.11 32.45 38.13
CA THR A 19 9.97 32.01 37.04
C THR A 19 9.98 30.48 36.92
N GLY A 20 9.94 29.97 35.69
CA GLY A 20 9.95 28.54 35.43
C GLY A 20 9.96 28.18 33.94
N THR A 21 11.09 28.46 33.29
CA THR A 21 11.60 27.80 32.07
C THR A 21 10.69 27.63 30.86
N ALA A 22 11.02 28.40 29.82
CA ALA A 22 10.56 28.22 28.46
C ALA A 22 10.87 26.81 27.92
N THR A 23 9.84 26.01 27.69
CA THR A 23 9.81 25.11 26.53
C THR A 23 8.62 25.54 25.70
N GLY A 24 8.91 26.33 24.66
CA GLY A 24 7.93 26.75 23.68
C GLY A 24 7.28 25.52 23.05
N ARG A 25 6.12 25.14 23.56
CA ARG A 25 5.23 24.20 22.87
C ARG A 25 4.71 24.99 21.68
N VAL A 26 5.43 24.91 20.56
CA VAL A 26 4.96 25.42 19.28
C VAL A 26 3.59 24.78 19.07
N ILE A 27 2.55 25.59 19.26
CA ILE A 27 1.19 25.26 18.87
C ILE A 27 1.32 24.94 17.40
N LYS A 28 1.31 23.65 17.07
CA LYS A 28 1.35 23.15 15.71
C LYS A 28 0.10 23.72 15.08
N LYS A 29 0.21 24.86 14.39
CA LYS A 29 -0.83 25.36 13.49
C LYS A 29 -1.26 24.14 12.68
N GLU A 30 -2.52 23.75 12.83
CA GLU A 30 -3.14 22.75 11.97
C GLU A 30 -2.97 23.27 10.55
N LYS A 31 -1.91 22.83 9.89
CA LYS A 31 -1.69 23.12 8.49
C LYS A 31 -2.88 22.47 7.80
N THR A 32 -3.74 23.31 7.24
CA THR A 32 -4.81 22.92 6.33
C THR A 32 -4.30 21.78 5.46
N LYS A 33 -4.98 20.63 5.50
CA LYS A 33 -4.52 19.41 4.85
C LYS A 33 -4.29 19.71 3.37
N ASN A 34 -3.02 19.61 2.94
CA ASN A 34 -2.69 19.88 1.55
C ASN A 34 -3.25 18.75 0.67
N ILE A 35 -4.18 19.10 -0.22
CA ILE A 35 -4.87 18.17 -1.13
C ILE A 35 -3.87 17.32 -1.94
N MET A 36 -2.72 17.88 -2.32
CA MET A 36 -1.69 17.17 -3.10
C MET A 36 -0.95 16.08 -2.31
N ARG A 37 -1.17 16.00 -0.98
CA ARG A 37 -0.62 14.96 -0.12
C ARG A 37 -1.57 13.79 0.12
N ASP A 38 -2.79 13.86 -0.40
CA ASP A 38 -3.73 12.76 -0.28
C ASP A 38 -3.21 11.50 -0.98
N LEU A 39 -3.43 10.36 -0.33
CA LEU A 39 -3.02 9.06 -0.82
C LEU A 39 -4.04 8.55 -1.83
N ARG A 40 -3.53 8.01 -2.94
CA ARG A 40 -4.32 7.38 -3.99
C ARG A 40 -3.70 6.07 -4.41
N ILE A 41 -4.54 5.16 -4.90
CA ILE A 41 -4.09 3.94 -5.57
C ILE A 41 -3.47 4.35 -6.91
N ARG A 42 -2.18 4.08 -7.06
CA ARG A 42 -1.45 4.39 -8.29
C ARG A 42 -1.58 3.28 -9.33
N LYS A 43 -1.51 2.03 -8.88
CA LYS A 43 -1.71 0.84 -9.70
C LYS A 43 -2.04 -0.35 -8.81
N LEU A 44 -2.81 -1.28 -9.35
CA LEU A 44 -2.97 -2.62 -8.84
C LEU A 44 -2.21 -3.57 -9.76
N CYS A 45 -1.34 -4.39 -9.20
CA CYS A 45 -0.65 -5.45 -9.91
C CYS A 45 -1.26 -6.78 -9.49
N LEU A 46 -1.75 -7.54 -10.47
CA LEU A 46 -2.29 -8.88 -10.29
C LEU A 46 -1.28 -9.87 -10.86
N ASN A 47 -0.98 -10.92 -10.10
CA ASN A 47 0.01 -11.90 -10.47
C ASN A 47 -0.53 -13.31 -10.22
N ILE A 48 -0.41 -14.18 -11.23
CA ILE A 48 -0.63 -15.62 -11.11
C ILE A 48 0.68 -16.31 -11.47
N CYS A 49 1.27 -17.00 -10.49
CA CYS A 49 2.44 -17.84 -10.71
C CYS A 49 1.98 -19.31 -10.70
N VAL A 50 2.04 -19.97 -11.85
CA VAL A 50 1.63 -21.37 -11.98
C VAL A 50 2.81 -22.31 -11.74
N GLY A 51 4.03 -21.88 -12.08
CA GLY A 51 5.26 -22.65 -11.90
C GLY A 51 5.57 -23.63 -13.02
N GLU A 52 4.74 -23.69 -14.06
CA GLU A 52 4.93 -24.51 -15.25
C GLU A 52 4.52 -23.74 -16.51
N SER A 53 5.04 -24.18 -17.66
CA SER A 53 4.60 -23.72 -18.97
C SER A 53 3.43 -24.56 -19.49
N GLY A 54 2.94 -24.26 -20.70
CA GLY A 54 1.87 -25.01 -21.35
C GLY A 54 0.46 -24.49 -21.07
N ASP A 55 -0.53 -25.38 -21.16
CA ASP A 55 -1.95 -25.03 -21.23
C ASP A 55 -2.50 -24.41 -19.95
N ARG A 56 -1.97 -24.82 -18.80
CA ARG A 56 -2.41 -24.26 -17.52
C ARG A 56 -2.08 -22.77 -17.41
N LEU A 57 -0.92 -22.37 -17.94
CA LEU A 57 -0.52 -20.97 -18.00
C LEU A 57 -1.34 -20.16 -19.00
N THR A 58 -1.73 -20.74 -20.14
CA THR A 58 -2.60 -20.07 -21.11
C THR A 58 -4.04 -19.91 -20.58
N ARG A 59 -4.53 -20.86 -19.80
CA ARG A 59 -5.82 -20.75 -19.08
C ARG A 59 -5.78 -19.66 -18.00
N ALA A 60 -4.71 -19.60 -17.20
CA ALA A 60 -4.50 -18.52 -16.22
C ALA A 60 -4.48 -17.13 -16.88
N SER A 61 -3.93 -17.02 -18.10
CA SER A 61 -4.00 -15.80 -18.90
C SER A 61 -5.44 -15.37 -19.19
N LYS A 62 -6.30 -16.30 -19.58
CA LYS A 62 -7.72 -16.03 -19.86
C LYS A 62 -8.46 -15.54 -18.61
N VAL A 63 -8.14 -16.10 -17.42
CA VAL A 63 -8.73 -15.65 -16.15
C VAL A 63 -8.38 -14.19 -15.86
N LEU A 64 -7.10 -13.81 -15.98
CA LEU A 64 -6.72 -12.41 -15.77
C LEU A 64 -7.31 -11.48 -16.83
N GLU A 65 -7.46 -11.94 -18.06
CA GLU A 65 -8.10 -11.17 -19.13
C GLU A 65 -9.58 -10.94 -18.83
N GLN A 66 -10.32 -11.96 -18.39
CA GLN A 66 -11.71 -11.83 -17.97
C GLN A 66 -11.87 -10.90 -16.76
N LEU A 67 -10.97 -10.98 -15.78
CA LEU A 67 -11.01 -10.14 -14.58
C LEU A 67 -10.69 -8.67 -14.89
N THR A 68 -9.71 -8.41 -15.76
CA THR A 68 -9.15 -7.05 -15.95
C THR A 68 -9.62 -6.36 -17.23
N GLY A 69 -10.12 -7.13 -18.21
CA GLY A 69 -10.42 -6.67 -19.56
C GLY A 69 -9.18 -6.21 -20.34
N GLN A 70 -8.00 -6.71 -19.98
CA GLN A 70 -6.72 -6.37 -20.61
C GLN A 70 -5.94 -7.63 -20.91
N THR A 71 -5.21 -7.65 -22.03
CA THR A 71 -4.31 -8.76 -22.38
C THR A 71 -3.14 -8.79 -21.39
N PRO A 72 -2.97 -9.85 -20.59
CA PRO A 72 -1.91 -9.93 -19.59
C PRO A 72 -0.55 -10.26 -20.22
N VAL A 73 0.53 -10.05 -19.46
CA VAL A 73 1.91 -10.28 -19.89
C VAL A 73 2.46 -11.54 -19.24
N PHE A 74 3.08 -12.40 -20.04
CA PHE A 74 3.77 -13.61 -19.55
C PHE A 74 5.13 -13.27 -18.94
N SER A 75 5.39 -13.77 -17.73
CA SER A 75 6.67 -13.70 -17.05
C SER A 75 7.53 -14.92 -17.36
N LYS A 76 8.84 -14.69 -17.54
CA LYS A 76 9.83 -15.72 -17.82
C LYS A 76 10.67 -16.04 -16.58
N ALA A 77 11.03 -17.31 -16.41
CA ALA A 77 11.95 -17.75 -15.38
C ALA A 77 13.35 -17.17 -15.61
N ARG A 78 13.94 -16.60 -14.55
CA ARG A 78 15.29 -16.01 -14.62
C ARG A 78 16.41 -17.05 -14.56
N TYR A 79 16.17 -18.15 -13.86
CA TYR A 79 17.13 -19.22 -13.59
C TYR A 79 16.45 -20.58 -13.77
N THR A 80 17.26 -21.61 -14.06
CA THR A 80 16.83 -23.00 -14.02
C THR A 80 16.92 -23.50 -12.58
N VAL A 81 15.83 -24.04 -12.04
CA VAL A 81 15.76 -24.56 -10.68
C VAL A 81 15.10 -25.94 -10.70
N ARG A 82 15.90 -26.99 -10.51
CA ARG A 82 15.46 -28.39 -10.64
C ARG A 82 14.38 -28.78 -9.63
N SER A 83 14.44 -28.25 -8.40
CA SER A 83 13.44 -28.53 -7.35
C SER A 83 12.04 -28.04 -7.71
N PHE A 84 11.93 -27.00 -8.54
CA PHE A 84 10.65 -26.47 -9.02
C PHE A 84 10.30 -26.92 -10.44
N GLY A 85 11.17 -27.72 -11.08
CA GLY A 85 10.95 -28.18 -12.46
C GLY A 85 11.08 -27.10 -13.54
N ILE A 86 11.51 -25.88 -13.21
CA ILE A 86 11.55 -24.74 -14.15
C ILE A 86 12.90 -24.62 -14.87
N ARG A 87 12.86 -24.25 -16.15
CA ARG A 87 14.04 -23.93 -16.98
C ARG A 87 14.17 -22.42 -17.22
N ARG A 88 15.39 -21.94 -17.43
CA ARG A 88 15.65 -20.53 -17.76
C ARG A 88 14.88 -20.11 -19.03
N ASN A 89 14.31 -18.90 -18.99
CA ASN A 89 13.49 -18.28 -20.04
C ASN A 89 12.14 -18.96 -20.33
N GLU A 90 11.81 -20.03 -19.62
CA GLU A 90 10.48 -20.65 -19.67
C GLU A 90 9.41 -19.69 -19.14
N LYS A 91 8.23 -19.68 -19.75
CA LYS A 91 7.10 -18.89 -19.25
C LYS A 91 6.51 -19.62 -18.04
N ILE A 92 6.46 -18.96 -16.89
CA ILE A 92 6.06 -19.60 -15.60
C ILE A 92 4.89 -18.91 -14.90
N GLY A 93 4.57 -17.69 -15.32
CA GLY A 93 3.56 -16.87 -14.67
C GLY A 93 3.01 -15.82 -15.61
N VAL A 94 1.93 -15.20 -15.18
CA VAL A 94 1.19 -14.19 -15.93
C VAL A 94 0.82 -13.08 -14.97
N PHE A 95 0.98 -11.84 -15.41
CA PHE A 95 0.65 -10.68 -14.60
C PHE A 95 -0.02 -9.60 -15.41
N CYS A 96 -0.87 -8.82 -14.75
CA CYS A 96 -1.54 -7.67 -15.31
C CYS A 96 -1.37 -6.47 -14.37
N THR A 97 -1.31 -5.27 -14.92
CA THR A 97 -1.27 -4.03 -14.13
C THR A 97 -2.44 -3.14 -14.50
N VAL A 98 -3.40 -3.04 -13.58
CA VAL A 98 -4.59 -2.21 -13.72
C VAL A 98 -4.37 -0.87 -13.04
N ARG A 99 -4.95 0.21 -13.59
CA ARG A 99 -4.90 1.57 -13.05
C ARG A 99 -6.28 2.22 -13.18
N GLY A 100 -6.48 3.34 -12.48
CA GLY A 100 -7.72 4.10 -12.54
C GLY A 100 -8.86 3.44 -11.76
N GLU A 101 -10.08 3.64 -12.23
CA GLU A 101 -11.32 3.18 -11.58
C GLU A 101 -11.42 1.65 -11.55
N LYS A 102 -11.11 0.98 -12.67
CA LYS A 102 -11.03 -0.49 -12.73
C LYS A 102 -10.16 -1.10 -11.65
N ALA A 103 -9.07 -0.44 -11.27
CA ALA A 103 -8.20 -0.93 -10.20
C ALA A 103 -8.86 -0.84 -8.81
N LYS A 104 -9.71 0.16 -8.58
CA LYS A 104 -10.47 0.30 -7.33
C LYS A 104 -11.55 -0.77 -7.23
N GLU A 105 -12.30 -0.98 -8.31
CA GLU A 105 -13.37 -2.00 -8.37
C GLU A 105 -12.81 -3.41 -8.13
N ILE A 106 -11.72 -3.78 -8.82
CA ILE A 106 -11.10 -5.10 -8.66
C ILE A 106 -10.49 -5.25 -7.26
N LEU A 107 -9.89 -4.19 -6.72
CA LEU A 107 -9.37 -4.21 -5.35
C LEU A 107 -10.48 -4.39 -4.32
N GLU A 108 -11.61 -3.71 -4.47
CA GLU A 108 -12.75 -3.82 -3.57
C GLU A 108 -13.34 -5.23 -3.59
N LYS A 109 -13.50 -5.83 -4.78
CA LYS A 109 -13.87 -7.25 -4.91
C LYS A 109 -12.89 -8.16 -4.18
N GLY A 110 -11.58 -7.93 -4.34
CA GLY A 110 -10.55 -8.73 -3.66
C GLY A 110 -10.51 -8.55 -2.14
N LEU A 111 -10.73 -7.33 -1.64
CA LEU A 111 -10.80 -7.06 -0.21
C LEU A 111 -12.03 -7.67 0.43
N LYS A 112 -13.16 -7.73 -0.29
CA LYS A 112 -14.38 -8.41 0.18
C LYS A 112 -14.14 -9.90 0.45
N VAL A 113 -13.34 -10.58 -0.37
CA VAL A 113 -12.95 -12.00 -0.14
C VAL A 113 -12.12 -12.17 1.14
N LYS A 114 -11.42 -11.12 1.58
CA LYS A 114 -10.67 -11.09 2.83
C LYS A 114 -11.41 -10.38 3.97
N GLU A 115 -12.70 -10.13 3.80
CA GLU A 115 -13.54 -9.45 4.80
C GLU A 115 -12.96 -8.10 5.26
N TYR A 116 -12.20 -7.43 4.37
CA TYR A 116 -11.45 -6.19 4.66
C TYR A 116 -10.42 -6.33 5.80
N GLU A 117 -10.05 -7.55 6.16
CA GLU A 117 -9.04 -7.84 7.17
C GLU A 117 -7.66 -8.04 6.53
N LEU A 118 -6.66 -7.31 7.04
CA LEU A 118 -5.26 -7.48 6.64
C LEU A 118 -4.34 -7.50 7.85
N HIS A 119 -3.31 -8.35 7.80
CA HIS A 119 -2.29 -8.32 8.84
C HIS A 119 -1.36 -7.12 8.67
N LYS A 120 -0.83 -6.61 9.79
CA LYS A 120 0.23 -5.59 9.78
C LYS A 120 1.47 -6.01 8.96
N GLY A 121 1.72 -7.31 8.82
CA GLY A 121 2.81 -7.87 8.02
C GLY A 121 2.67 -7.65 6.51
N ASN A 122 1.45 -7.50 6.00
CA ASN A 122 1.16 -7.33 4.58
C ASN A 122 1.55 -5.94 4.03
N PHE A 123 1.76 -4.97 4.93
CA PHE A 123 2.15 -3.62 4.57
C PHE A 123 3.68 -3.51 4.52
N SER A 124 4.19 -3.05 3.37
CA SER A 124 5.60 -2.74 3.14
C SER A 124 6.02 -1.44 3.84
N GLU A 125 7.33 -1.28 4.05
CA GLU A 125 7.91 -0.06 4.62
C GLU A 125 7.59 1.20 3.78
N MET A 126 7.45 1.02 2.47
CA MET A 126 7.17 2.08 1.50
C MET A 126 5.66 2.38 1.36
N GLY A 127 4.82 1.81 2.23
CA GLY A 127 3.37 2.06 2.27
C GLY A 127 2.55 1.36 1.18
N ASN A 128 3.14 0.42 0.44
CA ASN A 128 2.38 -0.49 -0.43
C ASN A 128 1.91 -1.69 0.38
N PHE A 129 0.86 -2.37 -0.07
CA PHE A 129 0.38 -3.58 0.58
C PHE A 129 -0.07 -4.61 -0.46
N GLY A 130 -0.18 -5.86 -0.03
CA GLY A 130 -0.68 -6.92 -0.88
C GLY A 130 -1.24 -8.09 -0.08
N PHE A 131 -2.02 -8.93 -0.76
CA PHE A 131 -2.63 -10.12 -0.20
C PHE A 131 -2.85 -11.16 -1.30
N GLY A 132 -2.89 -12.43 -0.91
CA GLY A 132 -3.19 -13.53 -1.81
C GLY A 132 -4.63 -14.01 -1.64
N ILE A 133 -5.27 -14.35 -2.75
CA ILE A 133 -6.55 -15.05 -2.79
C ILE A 133 -6.30 -16.45 -3.34
N GLN A 134 -6.91 -17.46 -2.73
CA GLN A 134 -6.73 -18.86 -3.12
C GLN A 134 -7.57 -19.22 -4.36
N GLU A 135 -8.77 -18.63 -4.48
CA GLU A 135 -9.71 -18.93 -5.55
C GLU A 135 -10.21 -17.64 -6.22
N HIS A 136 -10.08 -17.56 -7.53
CA HIS A 136 -10.56 -16.39 -8.29
C HIS A 136 -12.08 -16.37 -8.46
N ILE A 137 -12.79 -17.45 -8.13
CA ILE A 137 -14.26 -17.53 -8.23
C ILE A 137 -14.90 -16.55 -7.26
N ASP A 138 -14.31 -16.38 -6.08
CA ASP A 138 -14.76 -15.44 -5.04
C ASP A 138 -14.76 -13.98 -5.50
N LEU A 139 -14.06 -13.67 -6.60
CA LEU A 139 -14.07 -12.34 -7.24
C LEU A 139 -15.30 -12.09 -8.12
N GLY A 140 -16.23 -13.05 -8.20
CA GLY A 140 -17.46 -12.96 -8.97
C GLY A 140 -17.34 -13.45 -10.42
N ILE A 141 -16.31 -14.24 -10.75
CA ILE A 141 -16.17 -14.87 -12.06
C ILE A 141 -16.91 -16.21 -12.05
N LYS A 142 -17.73 -16.47 -13.06
CA LYS A 142 -18.43 -17.76 -13.21
C LYS A 142 -17.40 -18.88 -13.39
N TYR A 143 -17.59 -19.97 -12.66
CA TYR A 143 -16.74 -21.16 -12.80
C TYR A 143 -16.83 -21.78 -14.20
N ASP A 144 -15.66 -22.04 -14.79
CA ASP A 144 -15.50 -22.81 -16.02
C ASP A 144 -14.58 -24.02 -15.76
N PRO A 145 -15.11 -25.26 -15.83
CA PRO A 145 -14.33 -26.48 -15.65
C PRO A 145 -13.13 -26.59 -16.59
N SER A 146 -13.19 -25.98 -17.77
CA SER A 146 -12.13 -26.01 -18.77
C SER A 146 -10.90 -25.21 -18.32
N ILE A 147 -11.12 -24.14 -17.56
CA ILE A 147 -10.08 -23.24 -17.07
C ILE A 147 -9.47 -23.77 -15.78
N GLY A 148 -10.32 -24.24 -14.85
CA GLY A 148 -9.94 -24.68 -13.51
C GLY A 148 -9.84 -23.52 -12.51
N ILE A 149 -9.46 -23.83 -11.27
CA ILE A 149 -9.36 -22.85 -10.17
C ILE A 149 -7.91 -22.37 -10.03
N TYR A 150 -7.74 -21.06 -9.85
CA TYR A 150 -6.44 -20.42 -9.67
C TYR A 150 -6.47 -19.46 -8.49
N GLY A 151 -5.39 -19.48 -7.72
CA GLY A 151 -5.05 -18.42 -6.78
C GLY A 151 -4.31 -17.29 -7.48
N MET A 152 -4.39 -16.10 -6.89
CA MET A 152 -3.70 -14.92 -7.41
C MET A 152 -3.26 -13.98 -6.29
N ASP A 153 -2.20 -13.22 -6.58
CA ASP A 153 -1.67 -12.21 -5.68
C ASP A 153 -2.13 -10.82 -6.13
N PHE A 154 -2.65 -10.06 -5.17
CA PHE A 154 -2.95 -8.64 -5.30
C PHE A 154 -1.83 -7.84 -4.68
N TYR A 155 -1.25 -6.92 -5.46
CA TYR A 155 -0.26 -5.97 -4.95
C TYR A 155 -0.66 -4.53 -5.30
N VAL A 156 -1.00 -3.77 -4.27
CA VAL A 156 -1.48 -2.39 -4.37
C VAL A 156 -0.31 -1.44 -4.15
N VAL A 157 -0.08 -0.58 -5.13
CA VAL A 157 0.89 0.49 -5.01
C VAL A 157 0.18 1.80 -4.71
N LEU A 158 0.43 2.34 -3.52
CA LEU A 158 -0.04 3.66 -3.14
C LEU A 158 0.91 4.74 -3.67
N GLY A 159 0.39 5.94 -3.84
CA GLY A 159 1.17 7.09 -4.25
C GLY A 159 0.45 8.39 -3.94
N ARG A 160 1.22 9.48 -3.91
CA ARG A 160 0.68 10.85 -3.89
C ARG A 160 0.82 11.49 -5.27
N ALA A 161 0.16 12.62 -5.49
CA ALA A 161 0.46 13.46 -6.65
C ALA A 161 1.96 13.89 -6.63
N GLY A 162 2.64 13.92 -7.77
CA GLY A 162 4.07 14.25 -7.84
C GLY A 162 5.06 13.07 -7.76
N TYR A 163 4.60 11.83 -7.58
CA TYR A 163 5.46 10.64 -7.62
C TYR A 163 6.10 10.39 -9.01
N ASP A 164 5.66 11.11 -10.04
CA ASP A 164 6.19 10.98 -11.41
C ASP A 164 7.55 11.63 -11.60
N ILE A 165 7.98 12.51 -10.68
CA ILE A 165 9.32 13.12 -10.71
C ILE A 165 10.43 12.07 -10.73
N GLY A 166 10.22 10.94 -10.03
CA GLY A 166 11.16 9.81 -10.02
C GLY A 166 11.03 8.85 -11.21
N LYS A 167 10.07 9.07 -12.11
CA LYS A 167 9.75 8.15 -13.22
C LYS A 167 9.86 8.80 -14.61
N ARG A 168 9.73 10.13 -14.69
CA ARG A 168 9.84 10.88 -15.95
C ARG A 168 11.25 10.80 -16.55
N LYS A 169 11.33 10.90 -17.88
CA LYS A 169 12.60 10.91 -18.64
C LYS A 169 13.39 12.21 -18.43
N HIS A 170 12.73 13.35 -18.64
CA HIS A 170 13.36 14.67 -18.53
C HIS A 170 13.33 15.20 -17.09
N LYS A 171 14.42 15.85 -16.64
CA LYS A 171 14.56 16.45 -15.29
C LYS A 171 14.14 15.49 -14.16
N LYS A 172 14.59 14.25 -14.22
CA LYS A 172 14.31 13.23 -13.18
C LYS A 172 14.96 13.64 -11.86
N ALA A 173 14.24 13.50 -10.75
CA ALA A 173 14.78 13.77 -9.42
C ALA A 173 14.25 12.77 -8.38
N ARG A 174 14.88 12.73 -7.20
CA ARG A 174 14.47 11.85 -6.10
C ARG A 174 13.27 12.43 -5.36
N ILE A 175 12.32 11.57 -4.99
CA ILE A 175 11.20 11.95 -4.13
C ILE A 175 11.74 12.20 -2.71
N GLY A 176 11.50 13.42 -2.20
CA GLY A 176 11.89 13.85 -0.86
C GLY A 176 11.25 13.00 0.24
N ALA A 177 11.93 12.85 1.38
CA ALA A 177 11.52 11.95 2.46
C ALA A 177 10.11 12.28 3.00
N SER A 178 9.78 13.57 3.13
CA SER A 178 8.46 14.03 3.58
C SER A 178 7.32 13.68 2.61
N HIS A 179 7.63 13.47 1.33
CA HIS A 179 6.63 13.10 0.32
C HIS A 179 6.46 11.59 0.15
N ARG A 180 7.38 10.79 0.73
CA ARG A 180 7.25 9.33 0.78
C ARG A 180 6.10 8.92 1.71
N ILE A 181 5.50 7.78 1.41
CA ILE A 181 4.46 7.18 2.24
C ILE A 181 5.15 6.25 3.25
N SER A 182 4.74 6.35 4.52
CA SER A 182 5.17 5.41 5.55
C SER A 182 4.19 4.24 5.68
N LYS A 183 4.66 3.13 6.26
CA LYS A 183 3.82 1.98 6.58
C LYS A 183 2.60 2.34 7.43
N ASP A 184 2.79 3.13 8.48
CA ASP A 184 1.70 3.51 9.38
C ASP A 184 0.68 4.44 8.70
N GLU A 185 1.15 5.28 7.77
CA GLU A 185 0.25 6.12 6.97
C GLU A 185 -0.62 5.29 6.03
N ALA A 186 -0.03 4.26 5.39
CA ALA A 186 -0.79 3.35 4.53
C ALA A 186 -1.82 2.52 5.32
N ILE A 187 -1.49 2.11 6.54
CA ILE A 187 -2.42 1.42 7.44
C ILE A 187 -3.60 2.32 7.79
N LYS A 188 -3.34 3.57 8.20
CA LYS A 188 -4.41 4.54 8.50
C LYS A 188 -5.27 4.83 7.28
N TRP A 189 -4.66 4.96 6.10
CA TRP A 189 -5.39 5.16 4.85
C TRP A 189 -6.30 3.98 4.52
N PHE A 190 -5.84 2.74 4.74
CA PHE A 190 -6.64 1.54 4.53
C PHE A 190 -7.84 1.48 5.48
N GLN A 191 -7.62 1.76 6.76
CA GLN A 191 -8.68 1.86 7.77
C GLN A 191 -9.70 2.96 7.45
N GLN A 192 -9.26 4.11 6.93
CA GLN A 192 -10.16 5.23 6.61
C GLN A 192 -10.92 5.07 5.30
N THR A 193 -10.36 4.36 4.32
CA THR A 193 -10.92 4.29 2.96
C THR A 193 -11.84 3.08 2.78
N TYR A 194 -11.53 1.98 3.46
CA TYR A 194 -12.20 0.69 3.30
C TYR A 194 -12.73 0.14 4.62
N ASP A 195 -12.73 0.94 5.69
CA ASP A 195 -13.10 0.53 7.05
C ASP A 195 -12.41 -0.76 7.51
N GLY A 196 -11.21 -1.01 6.98
CA GLY A 196 -10.55 -2.31 7.09
C GLY A 196 -9.95 -2.57 8.46
N VAL A 197 -10.02 -3.81 8.91
CA VAL A 197 -9.49 -4.25 10.21
C VAL A 197 -8.03 -4.69 10.06
N ILE A 198 -7.18 -4.22 10.97
CA ILE A 198 -5.76 -4.59 10.97
C ILE A 198 -5.51 -5.61 12.07
N LEU A 199 -5.26 -6.83 11.66
CA LEU A 199 -4.93 -7.90 12.60
C LEU A 199 -3.49 -7.72 13.10
N PRO A 200 -3.24 -7.84 14.43
CA PRO A 200 -1.90 -7.86 14.97
C PRO A 200 -1.16 -9.05 14.37
N GLY A 201 -0.05 -8.80 13.68
CA GLY A 201 0.75 -9.88 13.12
C GLY A 201 1.31 -10.75 14.23
N GLY A 202 1.19 -12.08 14.09
CA GLY A 202 2.00 -13.02 14.86
C GLY A 202 3.49 -12.65 14.77
N LYS A 203 4.24 -12.92 15.85
CA LYS A 203 5.61 -12.44 16.10
C LYS A 203 6.45 -12.36 14.81
N PRO A 204 7.19 -11.25 14.58
CA PRO A 204 8.02 -11.12 13.40
C PRO A 204 8.98 -12.32 13.33
N LYS A 205 8.91 -13.11 12.25
CA LYS A 205 9.94 -14.13 11.98
C LYS A 205 11.28 -13.40 11.92
N LYS A 206 12.20 -13.74 12.83
CA LYS A 206 13.58 -13.21 12.83
C LYS A 206 14.12 -13.36 11.41
N SER A 207 14.52 -12.26 10.78
CA SER A 207 15.24 -12.31 9.52
C SER A 207 16.50 -13.15 9.73
N SER A 208 16.63 -14.24 8.97
CA SER A 208 17.87 -15.02 8.96
C SER A 208 19.01 -14.12 8.49
N GLY A 209 20.07 -14.06 9.30
CA GLY A 209 21.13 -13.07 9.19
C GLY A 209 21.84 -13.05 7.83
N HIS A 210 22.21 -11.85 7.40
CA HIS A 210 23.16 -11.66 6.32
C HIS A 210 24.49 -12.35 6.67
N HIS A 211 24.83 -13.38 5.90
CA HIS A 211 26.16 -13.98 5.93
C HIS A 211 27.17 -12.93 5.45
N LYS A 212 27.94 -12.35 6.37
CA LYS A 212 29.09 -11.50 6.00
C LYS A 212 30.07 -12.39 5.23
N ARG A 213 30.29 -12.09 3.94
CA ARG A 213 31.39 -12.70 3.16
C ARG A 213 32.69 -12.39 3.90
N GLY A 214 33.32 -13.41 4.48
CA GLY A 214 34.64 -13.31 5.09
C GLY A 214 35.65 -12.80 4.07
N LYS A 215 36.41 -11.77 4.45
CA LYS A 215 37.64 -11.41 3.76
C LYS A 215 38.61 -12.57 3.91
N LYS A 216 38.97 -13.24 2.81
CA LYS A 216 40.14 -14.13 2.80
C LYS A 216 41.39 -13.27 3.04
N LYS A 217 42.20 -13.69 4.01
CA LYS A 217 43.61 -13.29 4.11
C LYS A 217 44.39 -13.95 2.99
#